data_AF-A0A938LBV6-F1
#
_entry.id   AF-A0A938LBV6-F1
#
_cell.length_a   1.000
_cell.length_b   1.000
_cell.length_c   1.000
_cell.angle_alpha   90.00
_cell.angle_beta   90.00
_cell.angle_gamma   90.00
#
_symmetry.space_group_name_H-M   'P 1'
#
loop_
_entity.id
_entity.type
_entity.pdbx_description
1 polymer ?
#
loop_
_entity_poly.entity_id
_entity_poly.type
_entity_poly.pdbx_seq_one_letter_code
_entity_poly.pdbx_strand_id
1 'polypeptide(L)'
;MRAAEALLAEAVYASRAAQAATSALGGPVGTPGGAAGARQCGLGHGPVPLAELELSARARELALELWPNTRSEPQAVELRALLDAWIREQDALDRARNHFLRDFRSRHGRGRAEYAPEVAAAFDAGLEQINAKARERLTACAERLVALLPRG
;
A
#
# COMPACT_ATOMS: atom_id res chain seq x y z
N MET A 1 -10.45 -1.38 -14.70
CA MET A 1 -9.51 -2.33 -14.10
C MET A 1 -8.07 -1.81 -14.08
N ARG A 2 -7.39 -1.62 -15.21
CA ARG A 2 -5.98 -1.15 -15.22
C ARG A 2 -5.73 0.16 -14.45
N ALA A 3 -6.57 1.18 -14.65
CA ALA A 3 -6.44 2.45 -13.92
C ALA A 3 -6.66 2.30 -12.40
N ALA A 4 -7.56 1.39 -11.99
CA ALA A 4 -7.82 1.08 -10.59
C ALA A 4 -6.63 0.39 -9.93
N GLU A 5 -6.05 -0.62 -10.58
CA GLU A 5 -4.82 -1.28 -10.11
C GLU A 5 -3.64 -0.30 -10.03
N ALA A 6 -3.49 0.58 -11.02
CA ALA A 6 -2.45 1.59 -11.04
C ALA A 6 -2.62 2.60 -9.88
N LEU A 7 -3.85 3.03 -9.58
CA LEU A 7 -4.12 3.91 -8.45
C LEU A 7 -3.77 3.24 -7.11
N LEU A 8 -4.11 1.96 -6.97
CA LEU A 8 -3.76 1.16 -5.79
C LEU A 8 -2.24 1.00 -5.61
N ALA A 9 -1.50 0.85 -6.71
CA ALA A 9 -0.03 0.78 -6.67
C ALA A 9 0.60 2.13 -6.28
N GLU A 10 0.10 3.24 -6.84
CA GLU A 10 0.56 4.58 -6.50
C GLU A 10 0.27 4.94 -5.05
N ALA A 11 -0.88 4.55 -4.50
CA ALA A 11 -1.21 4.78 -3.10
C ALA A 11 -0.19 4.12 -2.14
N VAL A 12 0.23 2.89 -2.46
CA VAL A 12 1.27 2.17 -1.72
C VAL A 12 2.63 2.87 -1.87
N TYR A 13 2.98 3.29 -3.09
CA TYR A 13 4.22 4.02 -3.36
C TYR A 13 4.30 5.33 -2.55
N ALA A 14 3.25 6.15 -2.60
CA ALA A 14 3.16 7.41 -1.86
C ALA A 14 3.24 7.18 -0.35
N SER A 15 2.53 6.17 0.17
CA SER A 15 2.58 5.82 1.60
C SER A 15 4.00 5.46 2.05
N ARG A 16 4.72 4.65 1.26
CA ARG A 16 6.11 4.27 1.56
C ARG A 16 7.07 5.46 1.49
N ALA A 17 6.89 6.36 0.52
CA ALA A 17 7.69 7.58 0.42
C ALA A 17 7.54 8.46 1.68
N ALA A 18 6.31 8.62 2.17
CA ALA A 18 6.04 9.36 3.40
C ALA A 18 6.64 8.70 4.66
N GLN A 19 6.54 7.37 4.76
CA GLN A 19 7.16 6.59 5.85
C GLN A 19 8.68 6.72 5.85
N ALA A 20 9.32 6.65 4.69
CA ALA A 20 10.76 6.81 4.53
C ALA A 20 11.24 8.21 4.90
N ALA A 21 10.53 9.26 4.46
CA ALA A 21 10.83 10.64 4.83
C ALA A 21 10.74 10.88 6.35
N THR A 22 9.71 10.33 7.00
CA THR A 22 9.55 10.39 8.46
C THR A 22 10.67 9.64 9.20
N SER A 23 11.10 8.49 8.67
CA SER A 23 12.16 7.67 9.28
C SER A 23 13.56 8.32 9.13
N ALA A 24 13.80 9.02 8.02
CA ALA A 24 15.07 9.72 7.75
C ALA A 24 15.30 10.93 8.67
N LEU A 25 14.25 11.47 9.28
CA LEU A 25 14.30 12.64 10.16
C LEU A 25 14.38 12.27 11.67
N GLY A 26 14.53 10.98 12.03
CA GLY A 26 14.45 10.51 13.42
C GLY A 26 15.70 9.86 14.00
N GLY A 27 16.50 10.64 14.74
CA GLY A 27 17.44 10.19 15.78
C GLY A 27 17.84 11.36 16.70
N PRO A 28 17.88 11.23 18.05
CA PRO A 28 17.33 12.25 18.95
C PRO A 28 18.36 13.26 19.51
N VAL A 29 17.92 14.51 19.71
CA VAL A 29 18.39 15.38 20.81
C VAL A 29 17.20 16.17 21.35
N GLY A 30 16.89 15.97 22.63
CA GLY A 30 15.80 16.65 23.30
C GLY A 30 16.16 18.07 23.74
N THR A 31 15.15 18.91 23.90
CA THR A 31 15.06 19.93 24.97
C THR A 31 13.57 20.10 25.30
N PRO A 32 13.18 20.18 26.59
CA PRO A 32 11.78 20.18 27.02
C PRO A 32 11.21 21.59 27.05
N GLY A 33 9.96 21.75 26.60
CA GLY A 33 9.16 22.96 26.81
C GLY A 33 8.52 23.48 25.53
N GLY A 34 7.22 23.25 25.38
CA GLY A 34 6.42 23.82 24.30
C GLY A 34 5.20 22.95 24.00
N ALA A 35 4.03 23.42 24.40
CA ALA A 35 2.77 22.71 24.42
C ALA A 35 2.38 21.99 23.10
N ALA A 36 1.92 20.75 23.27
CA ALA A 36 0.79 20.12 22.59
C ALA A 36 0.57 20.44 21.10
N GLY A 37 1.12 19.60 20.23
CA GLY A 37 0.56 19.29 18.92
C GLY A 37 0.50 17.79 18.79
N ALA A 38 -0.70 17.22 18.90
CA ALA A 38 -0.94 15.79 18.97
C ALA A 38 -0.23 15.02 17.85
N ARG A 39 0.42 13.91 18.21
CA ARG A 39 0.57 12.77 17.30
C ARG A 39 -0.85 12.29 17.01
N GLN A 40 -1.47 12.88 15.99
CA GLN A 40 -2.89 12.73 15.74
C GLN A 40 -3.12 11.48 14.89
N CYS A 41 -3.06 10.33 15.57
CA CYS A 41 -3.97 9.25 15.25
C CYS A 41 -5.39 9.74 15.64
N GLY A 42 -6.16 10.23 14.66
CA GLY A 42 -7.56 10.64 14.85
C GLY A 42 -8.06 11.31 13.56
N LEU A 43 -8.97 10.71 12.78
CA LEU A 43 -10.42 10.71 13.02
C LEU A 43 -10.89 12.10 13.50
N GLY A 44 -11.31 12.95 12.56
CA GLY A 44 -11.87 14.26 12.88
C GLY A 44 -11.58 15.36 11.85
N HIS A 45 -11.77 15.08 10.56
CA HIS A 45 -12.10 16.11 9.57
C HIS A 45 -13.04 15.46 8.56
N GLY A 46 -14.02 16.23 8.08
CA GLY A 46 -14.92 15.82 7.02
C GLY A 46 -14.18 15.40 5.75
N PRO A 47 -14.91 14.94 4.72
CA PRO A 47 -14.31 14.36 3.53
C PRO A 47 -13.30 15.33 2.90
N VAL A 48 -12.09 14.83 2.76
CA VAL A 48 -10.95 15.49 2.12
C VAL A 48 -11.16 15.33 0.61
N PRO A 49 -11.32 16.42 -0.18
CA PRO A 49 -11.37 16.38 -1.63
C PRO A 49 -10.22 15.53 -2.18
N LEU A 50 -10.42 14.88 -3.32
CA LEU A 50 -9.40 14.03 -3.93
C LEU A 50 -8.08 14.79 -4.24
N ALA A 51 -8.16 16.11 -4.34
CA ALA A 51 -7.02 17.04 -4.44
C ALA A 51 -6.16 17.13 -3.17
N GLU A 52 -6.75 16.87 -2.00
CA GLU A 52 -6.14 16.95 -0.66
C GLU A 52 -5.73 15.58 -0.10
N LEU A 53 -6.11 14.47 -0.76
CA LEU A 53 -5.28 13.26 -0.64
C LEU A 53 -3.90 13.66 -1.17
N GLU A 54 -2.83 13.44 -0.39
CA GLU A 54 -1.45 13.59 -0.85
C GLU A 54 -1.13 12.48 -1.88
N LEU A 55 -1.84 12.51 -3.00
CA LEU A 55 -1.65 11.67 -4.16
C LEU A 55 -0.45 12.21 -4.92
N SER A 56 0.40 11.29 -5.40
CA SER A 56 1.38 11.62 -6.43
C SER A 56 0.68 12.28 -7.63
N ALA A 57 1.41 13.08 -8.42
CA ALA A 57 0.86 13.65 -9.65
C ALA A 57 0.20 12.58 -10.54
N ARG A 58 0.82 11.39 -10.58
CA ARG A 58 0.29 10.23 -11.32
C ARG A 58 -0.99 9.67 -10.72
N ALA A 59 -1.09 9.54 -9.40
CA ALA A 59 -2.32 9.11 -8.75
C ALA A 59 -3.49 10.10 -8.97
N ARG A 60 -3.19 11.40 -9.04
CA ARG A 60 -4.21 12.42 -9.38
C ARG A 60 -4.75 12.22 -10.80
N GLU A 61 -3.89 11.99 -11.78
CA GLU A 61 -4.30 11.70 -13.16
C GLU A 61 -5.20 10.45 -13.24
N LEU A 62 -4.78 9.37 -12.60
CA LEU A 62 -5.52 8.11 -12.58
C LEU A 62 -6.87 8.25 -11.89
N ALA A 63 -6.94 9.05 -10.83
CA ALA A 63 -8.19 9.30 -10.14
C ALA A 63 -9.14 10.19 -10.95
N LEU A 64 -8.65 11.14 -11.73
CA LEU A 64 -9.47 11.92 -12.67
C LEU A 64 -9.99 11.06 -13.83
N GLU A 65 -9.21 10.08 -14.29
CA GLU A 65 -9.65 9.09 -15.27
C GLU A 65 -10.82 8.25 -14.73
N LEU A 66 -10.75 7.87 -13.45
CA LEU A 66 -11.77 7.06 -12.79
C LEU A 66 -13.01 7.87 -12.36
N TRP A 67 -12.82 9.10 -11.86
CA TRP A 67 -13.89 9.98 -11.38
C TRP A 67 -13.86 11.34 -12.11
N PRO A 68 -14.30 11.40 -13.39
CA PRO A 68 -14.26 12.64 -14.16
C PRO A 68 -15.23 13.72 -13.67
N ASN A 69 -16.30 13.34 -12.96
CA ASN A 69 -17.33 14.24 -12.43
C ASN A 69 -17.44 14.07 -10.90
N THR A 70 -16.61 14.78 -10.14
CA THR A 70 -16.61 14.72 -8.67
C THR A 70 -17.80 15.50 -8.09
N ARG A 71 -18.90 14.81 -7.76
CA ARG A 71 -20.11 15.45 -7.20
C ARG A 71 -20.62 14.92 -5.85
N SER A 72 -20.01 13.92 -5.20
CA SER A 72 -20.53 13.46 -3.91
C SER A 72 -19.47 13.08 -2.88
N GLU A 73 -19.50 13.80 -1.76
CA GLU A 73 -18.69 13.64 -0.55
C GLU A 73 -18.66 12.25 0.11
N PRO A 74 -19.75 11.43 0.15
CA PRO A 74 -19.75 10.12 0.81
C PRO A 74 -18.76 9.11 0.18
N GLN A 75 -18.52 9.21 -1.13
CA GLN A 75 -17.62 8.32 -1.87
C GLN A 75 -16.15 8.53 -1.48
N ALA A 76 -15.78 9.74 -1.02
CA ALA A 76 -14.41 10.04 -0.62
C ALA A 76 -14.00 9.29 0.67
N VAL A 77 -14.94 9.09 1.61
CA VAL A 77 -14.68 8.36 2.86
C VAL A 77 -14.49 6.88 2.59
N GLU A 78 -15.38 6.27 1.79
CA GLU A 78 -15.28 4.86 1.41
C GLU A 78 -14.02 4.57 0.60
N LEU A 79 -13.68 5.46 -0.34
CA LEU A 79 -12.42 5.39 -1.10
C LEU A 79 -11.20 5.43 -0.18
N ARG A 80 -11.16 6.37 0.78
CA ARG A 80 -10.05 6.48 1.72
C ARG A 80 -9.90 5.24 2.58
N ALA A 81 -11.01 4.73 3.12
CA ALA A 81 -11.00 3.51 3.91
C ALA A 81 -10.51 2.30 3.10
N LEU A 82 -10.88 2.23 1.82
CA LEU A 82 -10.41 1.18 0.91
C LEU A 82 -8.90 1.27 0.65
N LEU A 83 -8.38 2.47 0.35
CA LEU A 83 -6.96 2.71 0.14
C LEU A 83 -6.13 2.41 1.40
N ASP A 84 -6.57 2.88 2.57
CA ASP A 84 -5.92 2.60 3.86
C ASP A 84 -5.88 1.10 4.17
N ALA A 85 -6.98 0.39 3.93
CA ALA A 85 -7.05 -1.07 4.10
C ALA A 85 -6.09 -1.80 3.15
N TRP A 86 -6.04 -1.36 1.89
CA TRP A 86 -5.14 -1.93 0.89
C TRP A 86 -3.66 -1.75 1.24
N ILE A 87 -3.27 -0.56 1.69
CA ILE A 87 -1.88 -0.28 2.13
C ILE A 87 -1.48 -1.23 3.26
N ARG A 88 -2.34 -1.41 4.27
CA ARG A 88 -2.08 -2.34 5.39
C ARG A 88 -1.97 -3.78 4.94
N GLU A 89 -2.77 -4.18 3.96
CA GLU A 89 -2.73 -5.52 3.38
C GLU A 89 -1.42 -5.76 2.60
N GLN A 90 -0.96 -4.77 1.83
CA GLN A 90 0.35 -4.80 1.16
C GLN A 90 1.51 -4.94 2.15
N ASP A 91 1.49 -4.17 3.25
CA ASP A 91 2.51 -4.31 4.29
C ASP A 91 2.51 -5.72 4.91
N ALA A 92 1.34 -6.34 5.07
CA ALA A 92 1.23 -7.71 5.58
C ALA A 92 1.78 -8.74 4.57
N LEU A 93 1.51 -8.58 3.28
CA LEU A 93 2.03 -9.42 2.21
C LEU A 93 3.56 -9.31 2.10
N ASP A 94 4.11 -8.10 2.21
CA ASP A 94 5.56 -7.88 2.24
C ASP A 94 6.21 -8.54 3.45
N ARG A 95 5.61 -8.42 4.64
CA ARG A 95 6.09 -9.13 5.84
C ARG A 95 6.06 -10.65 5.64
N ALA A 96 5.01 -11.20 5.05
CA ALA A 96 4.93 -12.62 4.73
C ALA A 96 6.04 -13.06 3.76
N ARG A 97 6.28 -12.28 2.68
CA ARG A 97 7.38 -12.51 1.75
C ARG A 97 8.73 -12.48 2.46
N ASN A 98 8.96 -11.48 3.31
CA ASN A 98 10.22 -11.33 4.03
C ASN A 98 10.44 -12.44 5.05
N HIS A 99 9.40 -12.89 5.75
CA HIS A 99 9.47 -14.05 6.63
C HIS A 99 9.77 -15.33 5.85
N PHE A 100 9.08 -15.57 4.74
CA PHE A 100 9.38 -16.71 3.86
C PHE A 100 10.85 -16.68 3.41
N LEU A 101 11.34 -15.55 2.89
CA LEU A 101 12.71 -15.40 2.43
C LEU A 101 13.72 -15.63 3.57
N ARG A 102 13.46 -15.09 4.76
CA ARG A 102 14.32 -15.26 5.93
C ARG A 102 14.38 -16.73 6.34
N ASP A 103 13.24 -17.36 6.51
CA ASP A 103 13.11 -18.73 7.02
C ASP A 103 13.62 -19.75 6.00
N PHE A 104 13.45 -19.48 4.71
CA PHE A 104 14.01 -20.31 3.65
C PHE A 104 15.54 -20.23 3.64
N ARG A 105 16.08 -19.01 3.69
CA ARG A 105 17.54 -18.77 3.68
C ARG A 105 18.23 -19.31 4.94
N SER A 106 17.56 -19.30 6.09
CA SER A 106 18.14 -19.86 7.32
C SER A 106 18.27 -21.39 7.26
N ARG A 107 17.42 -22.07 6.46
CA ARG A 107 17.44 -23.53 6.29
C ARG A 107 18.34 -24.00 5.14
N HIS A 108 18.43 -23.22 4.07
CA HIS A 108 19.05 -23.66 2.82
C HIS A 108 20.27 -22.82 2.38
N GLY A 109 20.65 -21.81 3.16
CA GLY A 109 21.71 -20.87 2.78
C GLY A 109 21.20 -19.67 1.98
N ARG A 110 22.07 -18.68 1.72
CA ARG A 110 21.67 -17.42 1.08
C ARG A 110 21.78 -17.43 -0.45
N GLY A 111 22.53 -18.36 -1.03
CA GLY A 111 22.85 -18.38 -2.45
C GLY A 111 21.83 -19.17 -3.26
N ARG A 112 20.92 -18.48 -3.97
CA ARG A 112 20.01 -19.13 -4.93
C ARG A 112 20.78 -19.93 -6.01
N ALA A 113 21.98 -19.49 -6.37
CA ALA A 113 22.87 -20.17 -7.31
C ALA A 113 23.43 -21.50 -6.77
N GLU A 114 23.41 -21.70 -5.46
CA GLU A 114 23.94 -22.88 -4.77
C GLU A 114 22.82 -23.87 -4.40
N TYR A 115 21.56 -23.53 -4.67
CA TYR A 115 20.44 -24.40 -4.37
C TYR A 115 20.47 -25.63 -5.29
N ALA A 116 20.35 -26.80 -4.69
CA ALA A 116 19.98 -28.01 -5.41
C ALA A 116 18.65 -27.78 -6.17
N PRO A 117 18.42 -28.44 -7.31
CA PRO A 117 17.23 -28.23 -8.14
C PRO A 117 15.91 -28.30 -7.37
N GLU A 118 15.80 -29.22 -6.41
CA GLU A 118 14.60 -29.42 -5.58
C GLU A 118 14.38 -28.25 -4.62
N VAL A 119 15.47 -27.70 -4.07
CA VAL A 119 15.44 -26.52 -3.20
C VAL A 119 15.09 -25.27 -4.01
N ALA A 120 15.64 -25.13 -5.21
CA ALA A 120 15.28 -24.04 -6.11
C ALA A 120 13.81 -24.08 -6.51
N ALA A 121 13.27 -25.27 -6.83
CA ALA A 121 11.86 -25.45 -7.12
C ALA A 121 10.96 -25.10 -5.92
N ALA A 122 11.33 -25.53 -4.70
CA ALA A 122 10.61 -25.19 -3.48
C ALA A 122 10.64 -23.69 -3.17
N PHE A 123 11.78 -23.04 -3.43
CA PHE A 123 11.94 -21.58 -3.30
C PHE A 123 11.01 -20.83 -4.25
N ASP A 124 11.06 -21.18 -5.54
CA ASP A 124 10.27 -20.53 -6.59
C ASP A 124 8.77 -20.77 -6.37
N ALA A 125 8.36 -21.99 -6.00
CA ALA A 125 6.97 -22.31 -5.68
C ALA A 125 6.46 -21.51 -4.47
N GLY A 126 7.28 -21.37 -3.41
CA GLY A 126 6.90 -20.60 -2.23
C GLY A 126 6.74 -19.11 -2.52
N LEU A 127 7.65 -18.53 -3.32
CA LEU A 127 7.48 -17.15 -3.79
C LEU A 127 6.24 -16.98 -4.67
N GLU A 128 6.00 -17.93 -5.56
CA GLU A 128 4.86 -17.85 -6.46
C GLU A 128 3.53 -17.92 -5.73
N GLN A 129 3.41 -18.72 -4.67
CA GLN A 129 2.21 -18.73 -3.81
C GLN A 129 1.94 -17.36 -3.18
N ILE A 130 2.97 -16.69 -2.67
CA ILE A 130 2.85 -15.36 -2.08
C ILE A 130 2.47 -14.32 -3.13
N ASN A 131 3.10 -14.37 -4.31
CA ASN A 131 2.82 -13.47 -5.42
C ASN A 131 1.40 -13.69 -5.98
N ALA A 132 0.95 -14.94 -6.10
CA ALA A 132 -0.41 -15.28 -6.52
C ALA A 132 -1.45 -14.69 -5.57
N LYS A 133 -1.22 -14.85 -4.26
CA LYS A 133 -2.08 -14.22 -3.23
C LYS A 133 -2.08 -12.70 -3.36
N ALA A 134 -0.92 -12.07 -3.59
CA ALA A 134 -0.85 -10.62 -3.77
C ALA A 134 -1.66 -10.15 -5.00
N ARG A 135 -1.58 -10.88 -6.13
CA ARG A 135 -2.35 -10.58 -7.35
C ARG A 135 -3.85 -10.77 -7.16
N GLU A 136 -4.26 -11.83 -6.48
CA GLU A 136 -5.67 -12.07 -6.12
C GLU A 136 -6.23 -10.89 -5.29
N ARG A 137 -5.50 -10.46 -4.26
CA ARG A 137 -5.92 -9.35 -3.40
C ARG A 137 -5.93 -8.01 -4.11
N LEU A 138 -4.97 -7.75 -4.99
CA LEU A 138 -4.97 -6.57 -5.85
C LEU A 138 -6.22 -6.54 -6.74
N THR A 139 -6.53 -7.66 -7.39
CA THR A 139 -7.69 -7.77 -8.29
C THR A 139 -8.99 -7.51 -7.52
N ALA A 140 -9.18 -8.18 -6.37
CA ALA A 140 -10.36 -7.99 -5.53
C ALA A 140 -10.49 -6.55 -5.00
N CYS A 141 -9.37 -5.90 -4.65
CA CYS A 141 -9.37 -4.50 -4.23
C CYS A 141 -9.72 -3.56 -5.40
N ALA A 142 -9.18 -3.83 -6.59
CA ALA A 142 -9.48 -3.06 -7.80
C ALA A 142 -10.95 -3.20 -8.22
N GLU A 143 -11.55 -4.38 -8.08
CA GLU A 143 -12.98 -4.59 -8.32
C GLU A 143 -13.83 -3.77 -7.35
N ARG A 144 -13.49 -3.76 -6.06
CA ARG A 144 -14.15 -2.92 -5.05
C ARG A 144 -14.00 -1.44 -5.38
N LEU A 145 -12.81 -1.01 -5.81
CA LEU A 145 -12.54 0.37 -6.21
C LEU A 145 -13.41 0.77 -7.42
N VAL A 146 -13.53 -0.13 -8.41
CA VAL A 146 -14.41 0.06 -9.58
C VAL A 146 -15.89 0.12 -9.19
N ALA A 147 -16.31 -0.64 -8.17
CA ALA A 147 -17.70 -0.61 -7.69
C ALA A 147 -18.07 0.72 -7.01
N LEU A 148 -17.08 1.49 -6.53
CA LEU A 148 -17.26 2.83 -5.97
C LEU A 148 -17.31 3.93 -7.05
N LEU A 149 -17.12 3.60 -8.33
CA LEU A 149 -17.21 4.58 -9.40
C LEU A 149 -18.67 5.07 -9.53
N PRO A 150 -18.89 6.39 -9.73
CA PRO A 150 -20.21 6.92 -9.97
C PRO A 150 -20.79 6.24 -11.20
N ARG A 151 -21.94 5.59 -11.03
CA ARG A 151 -22.73 5.09 -12.15
C ARG A 151 -23.43 6.31 -12.74
N GLY A 152 -23.14 6.60 -14.01
CA GLY A 152 -23.79 7.67 -14.77
C GLY A 152 -25.30 7.46 -14.87
#